data_AF-A0A8H5RBP1-F1
#
_entry.id   AF-A0A8H5RBP1-F1
#
_cell.length_a   1.000
_cell.length_b   1.000
_cell.length_c   1.000
_cell.angle_alpha   90.00
_cell.angle_beta   90.00
_cell.angle_gamma   90.00
#
_symmetry.space_group_name_H-M   'P 1'
#
loop_
_entity.id
_entity.type
_entity.pdbx_description
1 polymer ?
#
loop_
_entity_poly.entity_id
_entity_poly.type
_entity_poly.pdbx_seq_one_letter_code
_entity_poly.pdbx_strand_id
1 'polypeptide(L)'
;MKPLIEELIEHIWSPPRGVVRQQKSRKHPDNLQYYSHWGFTIYRTHYSPESDSHWITLLRSLKQQTILAFGYFEGKENVDQSDVQLLKNQFHLEAREDASVLEGLDIKGVREICQDEDLGTEEAMAGYLYELVLVADESVLEDIATGESVVKAVSLSWSEGFPGWGWMRMPTSYLLDLWMLLSRNSFGTESVLSFNGPENDLDTYVWPGDVSLPGTGRFSEVRPLLFHYTGQKPDRTF
;
A
#
# COMPACT_ATOMS: atom_id res chain seq x y z
N MET A 1 10.40 20.90 -6.45
CA MET A 1 9.65 19.67 -6.12
C MET A 1 9.25 19.05 -7.45
N LYS A 2 9.57 17.78 -7.68
CA LYS A 2 9.18 17.10 -8.92
C LYS A 2 7.66 16.84 -8.91
N PRO A 3 6.99 16.74 -10.06
CA PRO A 3 5.62 16.28 -10.13
C PRO A 3 5.50 14.85 -9.58
N LEU A 4 4.46 14.59 -8.78
CA LEU A 4 4.22 13.28 -8.15
C LEU A 4 4.26 12.09 -9.11
N ILE A 5 3.63 12.21 -10.29
CA ILE A 5 3.63 11.13 -11.29
C ILE A 5 5.04 10.86 -11.84
N GLU A 6 5.88 11.88 -11.98
CA GLU A 6 7.26 11.70 -12.40
C GLU A 6 8.07 10.97 -11.33
N GLU A 7 7.87 11.31 -10.06
CA GLU A 7 8.48 10.60 -8.92
C GLU A 7 8.08 9.12 -8.93
N LEU A 8 6.79 8.79 -9.10
CA LEU A 8 6.34 7.40 -9.16
C LEU A 8 6.95 6.61 -10.32
N ILE A 9 7.04 7.24 -11.50
CA ILE A 9 7.63 6.62 -12.70
C ILE A 9 9.11 6.29 -12.48
N GLU A 10 9.86 7.17 -11.80
CA GLU A 10 11.29 6.93 -11.53
C GLU A 10 11.53 5.68 -10.68
N HIS A 11 10.61 5.30 -9.79
CA HIS A 11 10.75 4.11 -8.93
C HIS A 11 10.51 2.80 -9.67
N ILE A 12 9.69 2.82 -10.72
CA ILE A 12 9.36 1.62 -11.49
C ILE A 12 10.20 1.47 -12.76
N TRP A 13 11.03 2.46 -13.07
CA TRP A 13 11.84 2.50 -14.29
C TRP A 13 13.28 2.06 -13.99
N SER A 14 13.62 0.82 -14.37
CA SER A 14 14.91 0.19 -14.09
C SER A 14 15.67 -0.20 -15.38
N PRO A 15 16.26 0.77 -16.12
CA PRO A 15 17.05 0.47 -17.31
C PRO A 15 18.41 -0.16 -16.94
N PRO A 16 18.99 -1.03 -17.78
CA PRO A 16 20.26 -1.68 -17.48
C PRO A 16 21.40 -0.65 -17.41
N ARG A 17 22.27 -0.80 -16.40
CA ARG A 17 23.45 0.06 -16.23
C ARG A 17 24.40 -0.12 -17.41
N GLY A 18 24.69 0.97 -18.13
CA GLY A 18 25.67 0.99 -19.22
C GLY A 18 25.13 0.76 -20.63
N VAL A 19 23.81 0.56 -20.81
CA VAL A 19 23.21 0.76 -22.14
C VAL A 19 23.39 2.24 -22.45
N VAL A 20 24.16 2.54 -23.51
CA VAL A 20 24.16 3.89 -24.10
C VAL A 20 22.70 4.24 -24.22
N ARG A 21 22.20 5.19 -23.40
CA ARG A 21 20.80 5.65 -23.47
C ARG A 21 20.55 5.86 -24.94
N GLN A 22 19.88 4.92 -25.61
CA GLN A 22 19.52 5.15 -27.00
C GLN A 22 18.79 6.48 -26.90
N GLN A 23 19.11 7.46 -27.75
CA GLN A 23 18.51 8.81 -27.69
C GLN A 23 16.97 8.81 -27.72
N LYS A 24 16.35 7.62 -27.81
CA LYS A 24 14.94 7.32 -27.65
C LYS A 24 14.47 7.56 -26.21
N SER A 25 13.34 8.27 -26.12
CA SER A 25 12.59 8.52 -24.87
C SER A 25 12.27 7.22 -24.11
N ARG A 26 12.12 7.28 -22.77
CA ARG A 26 11.61 6.18 -21.93
C ARG A 26 10.24 5.65 -22.36
N LYS A 27 9.51 6.42 -23.18
CA LYS A 27 8.20 6.06 -23.73
C LYS A 27 8.27 5.32 -25.06
N HIS A 28 9.48 5.09 -25.59
CA HIS A 28 9.65 4.31 -26.81
C HIS A 28 9.16 2.86 -26.59
N PRO A 29 8.48 2.21 -27.54
CA PRO A 29 7.99 0.83 -27.38
C PRO A 29 9.09 -0.16 -26.95
N ASP A 30 10.28 -0.09 -27.56
CA ASP A 30 11.46 -0.91 -27.21
C ASP A 30 11.92 -0.78 -25.74
N ASN A 31 11.51 0.30 -25.08
CA ASN A 31 11.91 0.64 -23.73
C ASN A 31 10.88 0.17 -22.68
N LEU A 32 9.67 -0.23 -23.09
CA LEU A 32 8.59 -0.62 -22.16
C LEU A 32 8.95 -1.80 -21.26
N GLN A 33 9.86 -2.67 -21.71
CA GLN A 33 10.36 -3.83 -20.94
C GLN A 33 11.17 -3.46 -19.68
N TYR A 34 11.56 -2.19 -19.52
CA TYR A 34 12.32 -1.73 -18.36
C TYR A 34 11.42 -1.13 -17.25
N TYR A 35 10.10 -1.19 -17.42
CA TYR A 35 9.17 -0.89 -16.33
C TYR A 35 8.86 -2.15 -15.54
N SER A 36 9.13 -2.11 -14.24
CA SER A 36 8.72 -3.14 -13.29
C SER A 36 7.26 -2.95 -12.88
N HIS A 37 6.63 -3.99 -12.32
CA HIS A 37 5.38 -3.77 -11.59
C HIS A 37 5.66 -3.06 -10.27
N TRP A 38 4.62 -2.50 -9.67
CA TRP A 38 4.69 -1.89 -8.35
C TRP A 38 3.44 -2.19 -7.55
N GLY A 39 3.56 -2.11 -6.24
CA GLY A 39 2.44 -2.30 -5.32
C GLY A 39 2.90 -3.05 -4.08
N PHE A 40 2.06 -3.94 -3.58
CA PHE A 40 2.22 -4.49 -2.24
C PHE A 40 2.05 -6.01 -2.21
N THR A 41 2.82 -6.64 -1.35
CA THR A 41 2.59 -8.02 -0.93
C THR A 41 1.60 -8.01 0.24
N ILE A 42 0.59 -8.86 0.17
CA ILE A 42 -0.45 -8.99 1.19
C ILE A 42 -0.51 -10.42 1.72
N TYR A 43 -0.41 -10.56 3.04
CA TYR A 43 -0.46 -11.83 3.75
C TYR A 43 -1.84 -12.03 4.37
N ARG A 44 -2.48 -13.17 4.06
CA ARG A 44 -3.69 -13.63 4.75
C ARG A 44 -3.26 -14.51 5.93
N THR A 45 -3.75 -14.23 7.14
CA THR A 45 -3.41 -15.03 8.33
C THR A 45 -4.61 -15.70 9.01
N HIS A 46 -5.82 -15.47 8.50
CA HIS A 46 -7.03 -16.12 9.01
C HIS A 46 -7.78 -16.86 7.90
N TYR A 47 -8.16 -18.11 8.18
CA TYR A 47 -8.82 -18.98 7.21
C TYR A 47 -10.06 -19.66 7.79
N SER A 48 -11.15 -19.49 7.07
CA SER A 48 -12.46 -20.07 7.35
C SER A 48 -13.27 -20.06 6.05
N PRO A 49 -14.27 -20.94 5.89
CA PRO A 49 -15.12 -20.96 4.70
C PRO A 49 -15.76 -19.59 4.39
N GLU A 50 -16.14 -18.85 5.42
CA GLU A 50 -16.71 -17.50 5.30
C GLU A 50 -15.67 -16.48 4.85
N SER A 51 -14.46 -16.54 5.43
CA SER A 51 -13.40 -15.56 5.16
C SER A 51 -12.80 -15.65 3.75
N ASP A 52 -12.96 -16.76 3.03
CA ASP A 52 -12.56 -16.87 1.62
C ASP A 52 -13.25 -15.82 0.73
N SER A 53 -14.55 -15.59 0.97
CA SER A 53 -15.32 -14.60 0.21
C SER A 53 -14.90 -13.16 0.56
N HIS A 54 -14.55 -12.92 1.83
CA HIS A 54 -14.08 -11.64 2.32
C HIS A 54 -12.67 -11.33 1.82
N TRP A 55 -11.79 -12.31 1.78
CA TRP A 55 -10.45 -12.21 1.19
C TRP A 55 -10.49 -11.80 -0.28
N ILE A 56 -11.30 -12.49 -1.10
CA ILE A 56 -11.47 -12.15 -2.52
C ILE A 56 -12.03 -10.73 -2.67
N THR A 57 -12.93 -10.32 -1.78
CA THR A 57 -13.51 -8.97 -1.79
C THR A 57 -12.48 -7.91 -1.41
N LEU A 58 -11.63 -8.18 -0.44
CA LEU A 58 -10.51 -7.32 -0.03
C LEU A 58 -9.54 -7.10 -1.19
N LEU A 59 -9.04 -8.17 -1.82
CA LEU A 59 -8.10 -8.09 -2.94
C LEU A 59 -8.68 -7.28 -4.11
N ARG A 60 -9.96 -7.51 -4.42
CA ARG A 60 -10.67 -6.75 -5.47
C ARG A 60 -10.77 -5.27 -5.10
N SER A 61 -11.10 -4.97 -3.84
CA SER A 61 -11.27 -3.59 -3.35
C SER A 61 -9.95 -2.83 -3.40
N LEU A 62 -8.85 -3.41 -2.88
CA LEU A 62 -7.52 -2.83 -2.93
C LEU A 62 -7.12 -2.49 -4.37
N LYS A 63 -7.31 -3.42 -5.31
CA LYS A 63 -6.97 -3.20 -6.72
C LYS A 63 -7.81 -2.12 -7.38
N GLN A 64 -9.13 -2.22 -7.25
CA GLN A 64 -10.04 -1.27 -7.88
C GLN A 64 -9.87 0.14 -7.32
N GLN A 65 -9.78 0.26 -6.00
CA GLN A 65 -9.67 1.56 -5.35
C GLN A 65 -8.31 2.21 -5.62
N THR A 66 -7.23 1.44 -5.70
CA THR A 66 -5.92 2.00 -6.10
C THR A 66 -5.98 2.56 -7.53
N ILE A 67 -6.60 1.85 -8.46
CA ILE A 67 -6.77 2.32 -9.84
C ILE A 67 -7.66 3.57 -9.90
N LEU A 68 -8.73 3.63 -9.10
CA LEU A 68 -9.64 4.77 -9.03
C LEU A 68 -8.99 6.00 -8.36
N ALA A 69 -8.07 5.82 -7.42
CA ALA A 69 -7.37 6.93 -6.74
C ALA A 69 -6.59 7.81 -7.74
N PHE A 70 -6.13 7.23 -8.85
CA PHE A 70 -5.52 7.99 -9.95
C PHE A 70 -6.48 8.98 -10.62
N GLY A 71 -7.79 8.93 -10.36
CA GLY A 71 -8.76 9.94 -10.76
C GLY A 71 -8.38 11.35 -10.32
N TYR A 72 -7.59 11.49 -9.24
CA TYR A 72 -6.99 12.78 -8.86
C TYR A 72 -6.12 13.41 -9.97
N PHE A 73 -5.50 12.59 -10.83
CA PHE A 73 -4.58 13.03 -11.89
C PHE A 73 -5.24 13.17 -13.27
N GLU A 74 -6.44 12.63 -13.43
CA GLU A 74 -7.15 12.62 -14.70
C GLU A 74 -7.54 14.03 -15.12
N GLY A 75 -7.29 14.37 -16.40
CA GLY A 75 -7.65 15.67 -16.97
C GLY A 75 -6.78 16.86 -16.53
N LYS A 76 -5.77 16.65 -15.69
CA LYS A 76 -4.82 17.70 -15.31
C LYS A 76 -3.81 17.96 -16.43
N GLU A 77 -3.79 19.18 -16.94
CA GLU A 77 -2.92 19.60 -18.06
C GLU A 77 -1.42 19.45 -17.77
N ASN A 78 -1.02 19.56 -16.50
CA ASN A 78 0.36 19.43 -16.06
C ASN A 78 0.78 17.99 -15.72
N VAL A 79 -0.09 17.01 -16.01
CA VAL A 79 0.16 15.59 -15.74
C VAL A 79 0.10 14.81 -17.04
N ASP A 80 1.14 14.04 -17.31
CA ASP A 80 1.17 13.17 -18.47
C ASP A 80 0.25 11.96 -18.27
N GLN A 81 -0.86 11.95 -18.98
CA GLN A 81 -1.89 10.93 -18.87
C GLN A 81 -1.42 9.55 -19.35
N SER A 82 -0.40 9.48 -20.21
CA SER A 82 0.19 8.20 -20.60
C SER A 82 0.97 7.55 -19.46
N ASP A 83 1.59 8.36 -18.60
CA ASP A 83 2.27 7.87 -17.40
C ASP A 83 1.29 7.43 -16.33
N VAL A 84 0.17 8.16 -16.17
CA VAL A 84 -0.93 7.74 -15.30
C VAL A 84 -1.47 6.37 -15.73
N GLN A 85 -1.70 6.17 -17.03
CA GLN A 85 -2.18 4.89 -17.53
C GLN A 85 -1.15 3.77 -17.37
N LEU A 86 0.13 4.07 -17.57
CA LEU A 86 1.21 3.11 -17.35
C LEU A 86 1.25 2.67 -15.87
N LEU A 87 1.21 3.61 -14.93
CA LEU A 87 1.19 3.30 -13.50
C LEU A 87 -0.01 2.44 -13.12
N LYS A 88 -1.20 2.73 -13.65
CA LYS A 88 -2.39 1.88 -13.45
C LYS A 88 -2.19 0.45 -13.95
N ASN A 89 -1.58 0.29 -15.13
CA ASN A 89 -1.36 -1.02 -15.75
C ASN A 89 -0.29 -1.84 -15.01
N GLN A 90 0.73 -1.17 -14.47
CA GLN A 90 1.83 -1.81 -13.74
C GLN A 90 1.50 -2.10 -12.27
N PHE A 91 0.33 -1.69 -11.78
CA PHE A 91 -0.06 -1.96 -10.39
C PHE A 91 -0.32 -3.46 -10.16
N HIS A 92 0.35 -4.02 -9.15
CA HIS A 92 0.31 -5.42 -8.78
C HIS A 92 0.10 -5.60 -7.27
N LEU A 93 -0.72 -6.58 -6.91
CA LEU A 93 -0.89 -7.05 -5.54
C LEU A 93 -0.47 -8.51 -5.51
N GLU A 94 0.58 -8.81 -4.76
CA GLU A 94 1.07 -10.16 -4.57
C GLU A 94 0.40 -10.77 -3.34
N ALA A 95 -0.50 -11.73 -3.56
CA ALA A 95 -1.23 -12.39 -2.48
C ALA A 95 -0.46 -13.61 -1.95
N ARG A 96 -0.19 -13.62 -0.65
CA ARG A 96 0.38 -14.76 0.09
C ARG A 96 -0.71 -15.37 0.97
N GLU A 97 -1.13 -16.58 0.63
CA GLU A 97 -2.31 -17.23 1.19
C GLU A 97 -2.08 -18.71 1.57
N ASP A 98 -0.84 -19.17 1.73
CA ASP A 98 -0.55 -20.53 2.18
C ASP A 98 -0.88 -20.73 3.67
N ALA A 99 -2.05 -21.32 3.94
CA ALA A 99 -2.53 -21.58 5.30
C ALA A 99 -1.60 -22.48 6.12
N SER A 100 -0.78 -23.34 5.48
CA SER A 100 0.13 -24.23 6.20
C SER A 100 1.25 -23.47 6.93
N VAL A 101 1.52 -22.24 6.49
CA VAL A 101 2.57 -21.37 7.03
C VAL A 101 1.96 -20.17 7.75
N LEU A 102 0.84 -19.63 7.26
CA LEU A 102 0.33 -18.32 7.67
C LEU A 102 -0.84 -18.34 8.66
N GLU A 103 -1.49 -19.49 8.87
CA GLU A 103 -2.65 -19.59 9.76
C GLU A 103 -2.33 -19.15 11.19
N GLY A 104 -3.15 -18.24 11.70
CA GLY A 104 -3.10 -17.77 13.10
C GLY A 104 -1.90 -16.88 13.42
N LEU A 105 -1.12 -16.45 12.43
CA LEU A 105 0.00 -15.55 12.67
C LEU A 105 -0.49 -14.15 13.04
N ASP A 106 0.12 -13.61 14.09
CA ASP A 106 0.03 -12.19 14.43
C ASP A 106 1.03 -11.37 13.60
N ILE A 107 1.02 -10.05 13.79
CA ILE A 107 1.90 -9.11 13.09
C ILE A 107 3.37 -9.43 13.32
N LYS A 108 3.71 -9.91 14.53
CA LYS A 108 5.09 -10.29 14.85
C LYS A 108 5.50 -11.54 14.07
N GLY A 109 4.65 -12.56 14.01
CA GLY A 109 4.88 -13.78 13.23
C GLY A 109 5.03 -13.49 11.73
N VAL A 110 4.21 -12.58 11.18
CA VAL A 110 4.37 -12.14 9.78
C VAL A 110 5.74 -11.49 9.55
N ARG A 111 6.20 -10.62 10.46
CA ARG A 111 7.53 -10.00 10.35
C ARG A 111 8.65 -11.05 10.38
N GLU A 112 8.55 -12.04 11.26
CA GLU A 112 9.54 -13.13 11.37
C GLU A 112 9.63 -13.93 10.07
N ILE A 113 8.50 -14.29 9.46
CA ILE A 113 8.50 -14.98 8.15
C ILE A 113 9.10 -14.11 7.05
N CYS A 114 8.74 -12.83 7.01
CA CYS A 114 9.24 -11.91 6.00
C CYS A 114 10.77 -11.68 6.09
N GLN A 115 11.40 -11.92 7.24
CA GLN A 115 12.86 -11.86 7.39
C GLN A 115 13.56 -13.06 6.74
N ASP A 116 12.91 -14.21 6.72
CA ASP A 116 13.43 -15.45 6.14
C ASP A 116 13.02 -15.64 4.67
N GLU A 117 11.94 -14.99 4.23
CA GLU A 117 11.50 -14.97 2.83
C GLU A 117 12.36 -14.04 1.97
N ASP A 118 12.71 -14.51 0.77
CA ASP A 118 13.12 -13.61 -0.32
C ASP A 118 11.85 -12.86 -0.76
N LEU A 119 11.72 -11.57 -0.41
CA LEU A 119 10.53 -10.70 -0.58
C LEU A 119 10.16 -10.39 -2.05
N GLY A 120 10.40 -11.34 -2.95
CA GLY A 120 10.15 -11.25 -4.37
C GLY A 120 11.38 -10.75 -5.15
N THR A 121 11.47 -11.20 -6.40
CA THR A 121 12.51 -10.78 -7.35
C THR A 121 12.20 -9.46 -8.04
N GLU A 122 11.00 -8.90 -7.83
CA GLU A 122 10.60 -7.63 -8.44
C GLU A 122 11.02 -6.45 -7.55
N GLU A 123 12.15 -5.83 -7.91
CA GLU A 123 12.82 -4.74 -7.18
C GLU A 123 11.95 -3.48 -6.93
N ALA A 124 10.74 -3.39 -7.52
CA ALA A 124 9.85 -2.24 -7.41
C ALA A 124 8.57 -2.52 -6.59
N MET A 125 8.53 -3.60 -5.81
CA MET A 125 7.46 -3.87 -4.83
C MET A 125 7.76 -3.19 -3.48
N ALA A 126 6.72 -2.84 -2.71
CA ALA A 126 6.87 -2.14 -1.42
C ALA A 126 7.68 -2.94 -0.38
N GLY A 127 7.58 -4.26 -0.41
CA GLY A 127 8.37 -5.13 0.48
C GLY A 127 9.87 -4.97 0.24
N TYR A 128 10.28 -4.86 -1.04
CA TYR A 128 11.68 -4.69 -1.42
C TYR A 128 12.17 -3.25 -1.23
N LEU A 129 11.40 -2.25 -1.68
CA LEU A 129 11.83 -0.85 -1.66
C LEU A 129 11.75 -0.19 -0.28
N TYR A 130 10.76 -0.59 0.53
CA TYR A 130 10.37 0.14 1.73
C TYR A 130 10.22 -0.75 2.97
N GLU A 131 10.47 -2.06 2.84
CA GLU A 131 10.29 -3.03 3.91
C GLU A 131 8.86 -2.97 4.48
N LEU A 132 7.85 -2.82 3.62
CA LEU A 132 6.45 -2.69 3.99
C LEU A 132 5.56 -3.71 3.28
N VAL A 133 4.71 -4.37 4.07
CA VAL A 133 3.74 -5.37 3.61
C VAL A 133 2.33 -5.05 4.12
N LEU A 134 1.33 -5.70 3.55
CA LEU A 134 -0.04 -5.66 4.01
C LEU A 134 -0.41 -6.97 4.72
N VAL A 135 -1.28 -6.89 5.71
CA VAL A 135 -1.78 -8.05 6.46
C VAL A 135 -3.30 -8.01 6.54
N ALA A 136 -3.91 -9.16 6.28
CA ALA A 136 -5.33 -9.44 6.48
C ALA A 136 -5.48 -10.59 7.48
N ASP A 137 -5.60 -10.19 8.75
CA ASP A 137 -5.93 -11.09 9.86
C ASP A 137 -7.45 -11.21 10.04
N GLU A 138 -7.87 -11.92 11.08
CA GLU A 138 -9.29 -12.13 11.41
C GLU A 138 -10.06 -10.80 11.47
N SER A 139 -9.51 -9.81 12.19
CA SER A 139 -10.15 -8.51 12.36
C SER A 139 -10.38 -7.78 11.02
N VAL A 140 -9.41 -7.84 10.11
CA VAL A 140 -9.53 -7.25 8.77
C VAL A 140 -10.60 -7.96 7.94
N LEU A 141 -10.69 -9.27 8.02
CA LEU A 141 -11.70 -10.02 7.25
C LEU A 141 -13.11 -9.83 7.82
N GLU A 142 -13.25 -9.68 9.14
CA GLU A 142 -14.50 -9.27 9.80
C GLU A 142 -14.92 -7.85 9.41
N ASP A 143 -13.98 -6.90 9.33
CA ASP A 143 -14.26 -5.56 8.83
C ASP A 143 -14.84 -5.61 7.42
N ILE A 144 -14.22 -6.38 6.52
CA ILE A 144 -14.70 -6.54 5.15
C ILE A 144 -16.09 -7.19 5.12
N ALA A 145 -16.36 -8.15 6.00
CA ALA A 145 -17.68 -8.76 6.15
C ALA A 145 -18.77 -7.74 6.57
N THR A 146 -18.41 -6.77 7.40
CA THR A 146 -19.31 -5.69 7.86
C THR A 146 -19.35 -4.48 6.93
N GLY A 147 -18.58 -4.49 5.84
CA GLY A 147 -18.51 -3.43 4.84
C GLY A 147 -17.46 -2.34 5.14
N GLU A 148 -16.65 -2.53 6.17
CA GLU A 148 -15.49 -1.69 6.47
C GLU A 148 -14.31 -2.09 5.56
N SER A 149 -14.01 -1.27 4.54
CA SER A 149 -12.90 -1.54 3.63
C SER A 149 -11.57 -1.03 4.21
N VAL A 150 -10.93 -1.85 5.04
CA VAL A 150 -9.64 -1.58 5.68
C VAL A 150 -8.64 -2.73 5.48
N VAL A 151 -7.36 -2.46 5.71
CA VAL A 151 -6.25 -3.43 5.73
C VAL A 151 -5.20 -2.97 6.74
N LYS A 152 -4.36 -3.88 7.25
CA LYS A 152 -3.21 -3.50 8.09
C LYS A 152 -1.98 -3.30 7.21
N ALA A 153 -1.34 -2.14 7.30
CA ALA A 153 -0.01 -1.91 6.74
C ALA A 153 1.04 -2.13 7.83
N VAL A 154 2.09 -2.89 7.53
CA VAL A 154 3.09 -3.36 8.49
C VAL A 154 4.49 -3.05 7.97
N SER A 155 5.27 -2.33 8.77
CA SER A 155 6.70 -2.13 8.59
C SER A 155 7.46 -3.34 9.12
N LEU A 156 8.31 -3.93 8.28
CA LEU A 156 9.20 -5.04 8.61
C LEU A 156 10.47 -4.55 9.33
N SER A 157 10.87 -3.32 9.04
CA SER A 157 12.04 -2.63 9.62
C SER A 157 11.83 -2.16 11.06
N TRP A 158 10.58 -2.15 11.54
CA TRP A 158 10.27 -1.64 12.88
C TRP A 158 10.82 -2.58 13.96
N SER A 159 11.41 -1.98 14.99
CA SER A 159 11.92 -2.69 16.16
C SER A 159 11.45 -2.01 17.45
N GLU A 160 11.42 -2.79 18.53
CA GLU A 160 11.00 -2.30 19.83
C GLU A 160 11.84 -1.08 20.26
N GLY A 161 11.17 0.00 20.68
CA GLY A 161 11.80 1.27 21.06
C GLY A 161 11.75 2.36 20.00
N PHE A 162 11.33 2.06 18.76
CA PHE A 162 10.98 3.08 17.78
C PHE A 162 9.59 3.67 18.03
N PRO A 163 9.32 4.94 17.65
CA PRO A 163 7.99 5.54 17.80
C PRO A 163 6.89 4.75 17.09
N GLY A 164 5.73 4.63 17.72
CA GLY A 164 4.61 3.83 17.22
C GLY A 164 4.82 2.33 17.40
N TRP A 165 4.09 1.54 16.60
CA TRP A 165 4.04 0.07 16.74
C TRP A 165 4.48 -0.66 15.46
N GLY A 166 4.90 0.11 14.44
CA GLY A 166 5.33 -0.41 13.14
C GLY A 166 4.21 -1.04 12.33
N TRP A 167 2.95 -0.79 12.70
CA TRP A 167 1.79 -1.18 11.92
C TRP A 167 0.63 -0.22 12.15
N MET A 168 -0.31 -0.20 11.21
CA MET A 168 -1.46 0.70 11.24
C MET A 168 -2.60 0.13 10.39
N ARG A 169 -3.85 0.19 10.87
CA ARG A 169 -5.01 -0.06 10.00
C ARG A 169 -5.20 1.13 9.08
N MET A 170 -5.46 0.89 7.80
CA MET A 170 -5.70 1.95 6.82
C MET A 170 -6.87 1.60 5.90
N PRO A 171 -7.57 2.61 5.36
CA PRO A 171 -8.54 2.37 4.30
C PRO A 171 -7.87 1.73 3.08
N THR A 172 -8.55 0.80 2.44
CA THR A 172 -8.07 0.20 1.19
C THR A 172 -7.91 1.23 0.06
N SER A 173 -8.59 2.38 0.15
CA SER A 173 -8.52 3.48 -0.81
C SER A 173 -7.23 4.29 -0.72
N TYR A 174 -6.49 4.17 0.39
CA TYR A 174 -5.34 5.03 0.70
C TYR A 174 -4.02 4.40 0.25
N LEU A 175 -4.03 3.28 -0.47
CA LEU A 175 -2.81 2.60 -0.93
C LEU A 175 -1.92 3.49 -1.82
N LEU A 176 -2.52 4.27 -2.72
CA LEU A 176 -1.75 5.20 -3.55
C LEU A 176 -1.12 6.32 -2.71
N ASP A 177 -1.85 6.82 -1.71
CA ASP A 177 -1.33 7.82 -0.76
C ASP A 177 -0.18 7.23 0.07
N LEU A 178 -0.31 6.00 0.58
CA LEU A 178 0.76 5.31 1.28
C LEU A 178 2.00 5.14 0.39
N TRP A 179 1.83 4.68 -0.86
CA TRP A 179 2.93 4.54 -1.80
C TRP A 179 3.65 5.87 -2.03
N MET A 180 2.91 6.96 -2.25
CA MET A 180 3.48 8.31 -2.39
C MET A 180 4.25 8.76 -1.15
N LEU A 181 3.74 8.42 0.05
CA LEU A 181 4.40 8.75 1.31
C LEU A 181 5.72 8.01 1.46
N LEU A 182 5.74 6.72 1.13
CA LEU A 182 6.94 5.89 1.17
C LEU A 182 7.98 6.36 0.14
N SER A 183 7.56 6.68 -1.09
CA SER A 183 8.46 7.24 -2.11
C SER A 183 9.11 8.56 -1.68
N ARG A 184 8.44 9.36 -0.86
CA ARG A 184 8.98 10.62 -0.31
C ARG A 184 9.87 10.41 0.91
N ASN A 185 9.65 9.34 1.66
CA ASN A 185 10.37 8.98 2.88
C ASN A 185 11.11 7.64 2.68
N SER A 186 11.93 7.57 1.62
CA SER A 186 12.71 6.37 1.30
C SER A 186 13.74 5.99 2.36
N PHE A 187 13.92 6.84 3.38
CA PHE A 187 14.64 6.55 4.61
C PHE A 187 13.67 6.75 5.78
N GLY A 188 13.63 5.80 6.72
CA GLY A 188 12.81 5.91 7.93
C GLY A 188 11.35 5.48 7.74
N THR A 189 11.08 4.47 6.89
CA THR A 189 9.73 3.98 6.58
C THR A 189 9.00 3.46 7.82
N GLU A 190 9.73 3.05 8.86
CA GLU A 190 9.19 2.67 10.17
C GLU A 190 8.41 3.79 10.87
N SER A 191 8.68 5.05 10.53
CA SER A 191 8.04 6.23 11.12
C SER A 191 6.83 6.74 10.33
N VAL A 192 6.65 6.24 9.09
CA VAL A 192 5.57 6.67 8.18
C VAL A 192 4.19 6.35 8.73
N LEU A 193 4.09 5.24 9.49
CA LEU A 193 2.86 4.78 10.14
C LEU A 193 2.87 5.06 11.65
N SER A 194 3.51 6.14 12.08
CA SER A 194 3.62 6.47 13.50
C SER A 194 2.25 6.71 14.17
N PHE A 195 2.13 6.23 15.40
CA PHE A 195 0.94 6.37 16.23
C PHE A 195 1.33 6.73 17.66
N ASN A 196 0.73 7.79 18.19
CA ASN A 196 0.95 8.24 19.56
C ASN A 196 -0.20 7.73 20.44
N GLY A 197 -0.03 6.54 20.99
CA GLY A 197 -1.00 5.88 21.87
C GLY A 197 -0.62 4.42 22.14
N PRO A 198 -1.32 3.74 23.07
CA PRO A 198 -1.14 2.31 23.29
C PRO A 198 -1.48 1.49 22.04
N GLU A 199 -0.80 0.35 21.84
CA GLU A 199 -0.97 -0.51 20.66
C GLU A 199 -2.42 -0.96 20.47
N ASN A 200 -3.10 -1.31 21.56
CA ASN A 200 -4.51 -1.76 21.54
C ASN A 200 -5.47 -0.75 20.90
N ASP A 201 -5.12 0.55 20.86
CA ASP A 201 -5.95 1.53 20.17
C ASP A 201 -5.92 1.34 18.64
N LEU A 202 -4.84 0.77 18.09
CA LEU A 202 -4.71 0.46 16.66
C LEU A 202 -5.70 -0.61 16.19
N ASP A 203 -6.25 -1.41 17.10
CA ASP A 203 -7.33 -2.35 16.76
C ASP A 203 -8.61 -1.65 16.35
N THR A 204 -8.77 -0.37 16.69
CA THR A 204 -9.95 0.43 16.32
C THR A 204 -9.61 1.66 15.50
N TYR A 205 -8.40 2.20 15.66
CA TYR A 205 -7.93 3.40 14.97
C TYR A 205 -7.59 3.09 13.51
N VAL A 206 -8.04 3.95 12.61
CA VAL A 206 -7.79 3.84 11.17
C VAL A 206 -7.04 5.08 10.70
N TRP A 207 -5.97 4.88 9.93
CA TRP A 207 -5.11 5.94 9.43
C TRP A 207 -5.90 7.00 8.67
N PRO A 208 -5.84 8.28 9.09
CA PRO A 208 -6.57 9.37 8.43
C PRO A 208 -5.89 9.86 7.13
N GLY A 209 -4.76 9.25 6.73
CA GLY A 209 -3.88 9.76 5.69
C GLY A 209 -2.93 10.84 6.21
N ASP A 210 -2.01 11.27 5.35
CA ASP A 210 -1.02 12.30 5.67
C ASP A 210 -1.41 13.64 5.04
N VAL A 211 -1.33 14.72 5.83
CA VAL A 211 -1.73 16.07 5.41
C VAL A 211 -0.83 16.69 4.33
N SER A 212 0.37 16.14 4.13
CA SER A 212 1.30 16.56 3.07
C SER A 212 1.00 15.96 1.70
N LEU A 213 0.05 15.02 1.65
CA LEU A 213 -0.39 14.35 0.43
C LEU A 213 -1.63 15.00 -0.17
N PRO A 214 -1.85 14.84 -1.49
CA PRO A 214 -3.03 15.39 -2.17
C PRO A 214 -4.36 14.72 -1.75
N GLY A 215 -4.33 13.62 -1.00
CA GLY A 215 -5.52 12.86 -0.58
C GLY A 215 -6.16 12.13 -1.76
N THR A 216 -5.38 11.36 -2.51
CA THR A 216 -5.86 10.59 -3.66
C THR A 216 -6.92 9.55 -3.27
N GLY A 217 -6.90 9.05 -2.03
CA GLY A 217 -7.88 8.11 -1.52
C GLY A 217 -9.33 8.62 -1.57
N ARG A 218 -9.56 9.94 -1.54
CA ARG A 218 -10.90 10.53 -1.68
C ARG A 218 -11.57 10.25 -3.03
N PHE A 219 -10.80 9.87 -4.04
CA PHE A 219 -11.30 9.54 -5.38
C PHE A 219 -11.69 8.07 -5.52
N SER A 220 -11.43 7.27 -4.49
CA SER A 220 -11.70 5.83 -4.47
C SER A 220 -12.39 5.34 -3.19
N GLU A 221 -12.67 6.25 -2.25
CA GLU A 221 -13.47 5.95 -1.06
C GLU A 221 -14.86 5.43 -1.45
N VAL A 222 -15.23 4.30 -0.87
CA VAL A 222 -16.58 3.72 -0.98
C VAL A 222 -17.58 4.49 -0.11
N ARG A 223 -17.09 5.22 0.90
CA ARG A 223 -17.93 6.01 1.81
C ARG A 223 -18.45 7.28 1.12
N PRO A 224 -19.69 7.71 1.44
CA PRO A 224 -20.20 8.98 0.97
C PRO A 224 -19.32 10.14 1.46
N LEU A 225 -19.22 11.20 0.65
CA LEU A 225 -18.53 12.45 0.99
C LEU A 225 -18.89 12.90 2.44
N LEU A 226 -17.86 13.20 3.25
CA LEU A 226 -17.92 13.65 4.66
C LEU A 226 -18.13 12.54 5.72
N PHE A 227 -18.16 11.26 5.34
CA PHE A 227 -18.17 10.16 6.30
C PHE A 227 -16.79 9.51 6.41
N HIS A 228 -16.05 9.89 7.45
CA HIS A 228 -14.81 9.21 7.83
C HIS A 228 -15.09 7.77 8.28
N TYR A 229 -14.08 6.89 8.17
CA TYR A 229 -14.13 5.57 8.80
C TYR A 229 -14.37 5.73 10.31
N THR A 230 -15.06 4.77 10.93
CA THR A 230 -15.47 4.86 12.34
C THR A 230 -14.25 5.11 13.25
N GLY A 231 -13.10 4.51 12.91
CA GLY A 231 -11.81 4.70 13.59
C GLY A 231 -10.98 5.92 13.20
N GLN A 232 -11.40 6.72 12.21
CA GLN A 232 -10.75 7.97 11.80
C GLN A 232 -11.29 9.20 12.54
N LYS A 233 -12.39 9.04 13.29
CA LYS A 233 -12.88 10.10 14.17
C LYS A 233 -12.13 10.04 15.50
N PRO A 234 -11.43 11.11 15.90
CA PRO A 234 -10.95 11.20 17.26
C PRO A 234 -12.17 11.43 18.16
N ASP A 235 -12.76 10.36 18.71
CA ASP A 235 -13.39 10.46 20.03
C ASP A 235 -12.27 10.57 21.07
N ARG A 236 -11.54 11.68 21.00
CA ARG A 236 -10.53 12.07 21.98
C ARG A 236 -10.80 13.52 22.32
N THR A 237 -11.65 13.68 23.33
CA THR A 237 -11.50 14.79 24.26
C THR A 237 -10.06 14.76 24.76
N PHE A 238 -9.24 15.69 24.28
CA PHE A 238 -7.94 16.02 24.87
C PHE A 238 -8.16 16.71 26.23
#